data_AF-A0A9C7UJV9-F1
#
_entry.id   AF-A0A9C7UJV9-F1
#
_cell.length_a   1.000
_cell.length_b   1.000
_cell.length_c   1.000
_cell.angle_alpha   90.00
_cell.angle_beta   90.00
_cell.angle_gamma   90.00
#
_symmetry.space_group_name_H-M   'P 1'
#
loop_
_entity.id
_entity.type
_entity.pdbx_description
1 polymer ?
#
loop_
_entity_poly.entity_id
_entity_poly.type
_entity_poly.pdbx_seq_one_letter_code
_entity_poly.pdbx_strand_id
1 'polypeptide(L)'
;MAEDGTVAKLAPVILYRTLGEVLPEGAAEGAVLWPLALNFALRDSDSLARAGYTGDVFEQADKLFDAIIAGHSGVIFSKDNLETVWGRLGHEGRIQLVIPTLLDELKVLEAGPANRANSEFPFALSAGERRDYTANTIYRDFGWRRKDPDGSLRMSPDDAATLGISTGDQARITTATGSAWRELR
;
A
#
# COMPACT_ATOMS: atom_id res chain seq x y z
N MET A 1 26.25 11.28 -16.26
CA MET A 1 25.13 11.66 -15.36
C MET A 1 25.57 12.53 -14.17
N ALA A 2 26.82 12.45 -13.71
CA ALA A 2 27.31 13.25 -12.58
C ALA A 2 27.63 14.72 -12.90
N GLU A 3 27.76 15.09 -14.18
CA GLU A 3 28.18 16.45 -14.59
C GLU A 3 27.03 17.38 -15.00
N ASP A 4 25.84 16.86 -15.31
CA ASP A 4 24.65 17.67 -15.67
C ASP A 4 23.37 17.08 -15.04
N GLY A 5 22.82 17.79 -14.06
CA GLY A 5 21.58 17.40 -13.37
C GLY A 5 20.34 17.36 -14.26
N THR A 6 20.40 17.96 -15.45
CA THR A 6 19.33 17.90 -16.46
C THR A 6 19.27 16.51 -17.10
N VAL A 7 20.43 15.91 -17.36
CA VAL A 7 20.54 14.55 -17.94
C VAL A 7 20.03 13.49 -16.97
N ALA A 8 20.24 13.67 -15.66
CA ALA A 8 19.74 12.75 -14.65
C ALA A 8 18.20 12.66 -14.62
N LYS A 9 17.50 13.77 -14.89
CA LYS A 9 16.04 13.78 -15.00
C LYS A 9 15.52 13.02 -16.22
N LEU A 10 16.35 12.87 -17.25
CA LEU A 10 16.03 12.13 -18.48
C LEU A 10 16.39 10.65 -18.41
N ALA A 11 17.04 10.19 -17.34
CA ALA A 11 17.51 8.81 -17.22
C ALA A 11 16.42 7.75 -17.48
N PRO A 12 15.18 7.87 -16.97
CA PRO A 12 14.12 6.90 -17.28
C PRO A 12 13.79 6.84 -18.78
N VAL A 13 13.76 8.00 -19.44
CA VAL A 13 13.47 8.10 -20.89
C VAL A 13 14.61 7.52 -21.72
N ILE A 14 15.85 7.81 -21.34
CA ILE A 14 17.04 7.28 -22.01
C ILE A 14 17.06 5.75 -21.88
N LEU A 15 16.84 5.20 -20.68
CA LEU A 15 16.79 3.75 -20.45
C LEU A 15 15.68 3.09 -21.25
N TYR A 16 14.48 3.66 -21.25
CA TYR A 16 13.36 3.15 -22.06
C TYR A 16 13.69 3.11 -23.56
N ARG A 17 14.32 4.18 -24.08
CA ARG A 17 14.67 4.31 -25.51
C ARG A 17 15.98 3.62 -25.91
N THR A 18 16.67 2.97 -24.98
CA THR A 18 17.93 2.28 -25.27
C THR A 18 17.84 0.84 -24.80
N LEU A 19 18.02 0.59 -23.49
CA LEU A 19 17.87 -0.74 -22.90
C LEU A 19 16.48 -1.32 -23.20
N GLY A 20 15.42 -0.52 -23.14
CA GLY A 20 14.06 -0.99 -23.44
C GLY A 20 13.86 -1.53 -24.87
N GLU A 21 14.68 -1.13 -25.85
CA GLU A 21 14.60 -1.63 -27.23
C GLU A 21 15.12 -3.07 -27.38
N VAL A 22 15.94 -3.55 -26.43
CA VAL A 22 16.52 -4.89 -26.44
C VAL A 22 15.86 -5.85 -25.43
N LEU A 23 14.86 -5.38 -24.68
CA LEU A 23 14.07 -6.21 -23.76
C LEU A 23 12.98 -7.00 -24.51
N PRO A 24 12.41 -8.05 -23.89
CA PRO A 24 11.27 -8.78 -24.44
C PRO A 24 10.09 -7.87 -24.80
N GLU A 25 9.25 -8.33 -25.72
CA GLU A 25 8.06 -7.58 -26.15
C GLU A 25 7.17 -7.20 -24.96
N GLY A 26 6.84 -5.91 -24.86
CA GLY A 26 6.03 -5.36 -23.77
C GLY A 26 6.78 -5.14 -22.45
N ALA A 27 8.11 -5.27 -22.42
CA ALA A 27 8.93 -5.08 -21.22
C ALA A 27 9.78 -3.80 -21.23
N ALA A 28 9.64 -2.91 -22.22
CA ALA A 28 10.47 -1.72 -22.39
C ALA A 28 10.41 -0.78 -21.16
N GLU A 29 9.25 -0.65 -20.53
CA GLU A 29 9.03 0.08 -19.28
C GLU A 29 9.85 -0.49 -18.12
N GLY A 30 10.15 -1.79 -18.18
CA GLY A 30 10.99 -2.50 -17.20
C GLY A 30 12.45 -2.02 -17.19
N ALA A 31 12.94 -1.34 -18.22
CA ALA A 31 14.32 -0.85 -18.29
C ALA A 31 14.72 0.05 -17.08
N VAL A 32 13.75 0.74 -16.47
CA VAL A 32 13.99 1.56 -15.27
C VAL A 32 14.29 0.74 -14.02
N LEU A 33 14.09 -0.58 -14.05
CA LEU A 33 14.41 -1.48 -12.95
C LEU A 33 15.89 -1.83 -12.88
N TRP A 34 16.64 -1.72 -13.99
CA TRP A 34 18.08 -1.96 -14.00
C TRP A 34 18.87 -1.07 -13.02
N PRO A 35 18.72 0.28 -13.02
CA PRO A 35 19.40 1.11 -12.03
C PRO A 35 18.93 0.84 -10.59
N LEU A 36 17.71 0.33 -10.38
CA LEU A 36 17.25 -0.08 -9.06
C LEU A 36 17.95 -1.37 -8.60
N ALA A 37 18.11 -2.35 -9.50
CA ALA A 37 18.88 -3.56 -9.25
C ALA A 37 20.36 -3.24 -8.95
N LEU A 38 20.96 -2.33 -9.72
CA LEU A 38 22.33 -1.85 -9.49
C LEU A 38 22.47 -1.14 -8.14
N ASN A 39 21.57 -0.21 -7.81
CA ASN A 39 21.59 0.47 -6.52
C ASN A 39 21.44 -0.52 -5.35
N PHE A 40 20.62 -1.56 -5.51
CA PHE A 40 20.49 -2.60 -4.49
C PHE A 40 21.79 -3.41 -4.37
N ALA A 41 22.40 -3.82 -5.48
CA ALA A 41 23.66 -4.57 -5.45
C ALA A 41 24.82 -3.78 -4.84
N LEU A 42 24.92 -2.49 -5.14
CA LEU A 42 25.92 -1.59 -4.54
C LEU A 42 25.76 -1.45 -3.02
N ARG A 43 24.51 -1.49 -2.52
CA ARG A 43 24.20 -1.31 -1.09
C ARG A 43 24.21 -2.61 -0.30
N ASP A 44 23.72 -3.70 -0.90
CA ASP A 44 23.32 -4.93 -0.23
C ASP A 44 23.83 -6.20 -0.94
N SER A 45 25.05 -6.15 -1.50
CA SER A 45 25.67 -7.26 -2.26
C SER A 45 25.62 -8.60 -1.53
N ASP A 46 25.96 -8.64 -0.23
CA ASP A 46 25.97 -9.89 0.53
C ASP A 46 24.56 -10.49 0.67
N SER A 47 23.54 -9.65 0.76
CA SER A 47 22.13 -10.08 0.82
C SER A 47 21.66 -10.68 -0.51
N LEU A 48 22.10 -10.10 -1.63
CA LEU A 48 21.88 -10.64 -2.97
C LEU A 48 22.58 -11.98 -3.17
N ALA A 49 23.85 -12.07 -2.76
CA ALA A 49 24.63 -13.29 -2.83
C ALA A 49 23.96 -14.43 -2.07
N ARG A 50 23.45 -14.15 -0.86
CA ARG A 50 22.66 -15.13 -0.08
C ARG A 50 21.35 -15.52 -0.76
N ALA A 51 20.74 -14.62 -1.53
CA ALA A 51 19.54 -14.92 -2.33
C ALA A 51 19.82 -15.74 -3.59
N GLY A 52 21.08 -15.90 -3.99
CA GLY A 52 21.51 -16.70 -5.14
C GLY A 52 22.11 -15.88 -6.29
N TYR A 53 22.16 -14.55 -6.18
CA TYR A 53 22.82 -13.68 -7.16
C TYR A 53 24.26 -13.51 -6.74
N THR A 54 25.13 -14.43 -7.18
CA THR A 54 26.57 -14.38 -6.89
C THR A 54 27.33 -13.62 -7.97
N GLY A 55 28.57 -13.23 -7.68
CA GLY A 55 29.40 -12.44 -8.59
C GLY A 55 29.76 -11.07 -8.00
N ASP A 56 30.40 -10.23 -8.81
CA ASP A 56 30.60 -8.83 -8.45
C ASP A 56 29.29 -8.03 -8.48
N VAL A 57 29.30 -6.80 -7.95
CA VAL A 57 28.08 -5.98 -7.82
C VAL A 57 27.38 -5.70 -9.16
N PHE A 58 28.10 -5.67 -10.28
CA PHE A 58 27.50 -5.45 -11.59
C PHE A 58 26.87 -6.75 -12.12
N GLU A 59 27.56 -7.88 -11.98
CA GLU A 59 27.00 -9.20 -12.31
C GLU A 59 25.75 -9.52 -11.49
N GLN A 60 25.74 -9.16 -10.21
CA GLN A 60 24.58 -9.32 -9.33
C GLN A 60 23.40 -8.46 -9.78
N ALA A 61 23.66 -7.21 -10.17
CA ALA A 61 22.65 -6.29 -10.67
C ALA A 61 22.01 -6.82 -11.95
N ASP A 62 22.82 -7.27 -12.91
CA ASP A 62 22.36 -7.83 -14.17
C ASP A 62 21.55 -9.10 -13.96
N LYS A 63 22.03 -10.05 -13.13
CA LYS A 63 21.28 -11.28 -12.81
C LYS A 63 19.95 -10.99 -12.12
N LEU A 64 19.89 -10.00 -11.23
CA LEU A 64 18.65 -9.59 -10.59
C LEU A 64 17.69 -8.95 -11.58
N PHE A 65 18.19 -8.05 -12.42
CA PHE A 65 17.41 -7.41 -13.46
C PHE A 65 16.82 -8.45 -14.43
N ASP A 66 17.63 -9.36 -14.93
CA ASP A 66 17.21 -10.45 -15.81
C ASP A 66 16.14 -11.33 -15.16
N ALA A 67 16.31 -11.67 -13.87
CA ALA A 67 15.32 -12.45 -13.13
C ALA A 67 13.96 -11.72 -13.00
N ILE A 68 13.98 -10.40 -12.83
CA ILE A 68 12.77 -9.57 -12.78
C ILE A 68 12.10 -9.51 -14.16
N ILE A 69 12.87 -9.29 -15.23
CA ILE A 69 12.34 -9.16 -16.59
C ILE A 69 11.81 -10.51 -17.12
N ALA A 70 12.44 -11.63 -16.76
CA ALA A 70 12.05 -12.96 -17.24
C ALA A 70 10.78 -13.52 -16.57
N GLY A 71 10.34 -12.97 -15.44
CA GLY A 71 9.26 -13.50 -14.63
C GLY A 71 8.01 -12.62 -14.56
N HIS A 72 6.83 -13.22 -14.62
CA HIS A 72 5.56 -12.54 -14.31
C HIS A 72 5.20 -12.60 -12.82
N SER A 73 6.14 -13.02 -11.96
CA SER A 73 5.94 -13.26 -10.53
C SER A 73 7.11 -12.68 -9.73
N GLY A 74 6.90 -12.48 -8.43
CA GLY A 74 7.93 -11.93 -7.55
C GLY A 74 9.17 -12.82 -7.47
N VAL A 75 10.33 -12.18 -7.33
CA VAL A 75 11.62 -12.85 -7.13
C VAL A 75 12.08 -12.73 -5.68
N ILE A 76 12.80 -13.73 -5.19
CA ILE A 76 13.56 -13.59 -3.95
C ILE A 76 14.86 -12.86 -4.32
N PHE A 77 14.99 -11.59 -3.93
CA PHE A 77 16.17 -10.76 -4.25
C PHE A 77 17.08 -10.50 -3.05
N SER A 78 16.65 -10.88 -1.85
CA SER A 78 17.43 -10.68 -0.64
C SER A 78 17.14 -11.78 0.36
N LYS A 79 18.21 -12.29 1.00
CA LYS A 79 18.11 -13.12 2.20
C LYS A 79 19.05 -12.56 3.24
N ASP A 80 18.54 -12.30 4.44
CA ASP A 80 19.29 -11.70 5.53
C ASP A 80 19.33 -12.58 6.77
N ASN A 81 20.43 -12.46 7.51
CA ASN A 81 20.52 -12.91 8.90
C ASN A 81 20.12 -11.76 9.85
N LEU A 82 19.98 -12.09 11.14
CA LEU A 82 19.59 -11.11 12.15
C LEU A 82 20.60 -9.96 12.25
N GLU A 83 21.88 -10.24 12.08
CA GLU A 83 22.96 -9.27 12.13
C GLU A 83 22.81 -8.20 11.05
N THR A 84 22.46 -8.61 9.82
CA THR A 84 22.23 -7.68 8.70
C THR A 84 21.07 -6.74 8.99
N VAL A 85 20.00 -7.23 9.63
CA VAL A 85 18.81 -6.42 9.93
C VAL A 85 19.14 -5.25 10.87
N TRP A 86 20.02 -5.45 11.86
CA TRP A 86 20.47 -4.36 12.73
C TRP A 86 21.19 -3.27 11.95
N GLY A 87 22.00 -3.63 10.96
CA GLY A 87 22.66 -2.66 10.06
C GLY A 87 21.71 -1.87 9.16
N ARG A 88 20.47 -2.36 8.95
CA ARG A 88 19.43 -1.64 8.18
C ARG A 88 18.72 -0.57 9.00
N LEU A 89 18.81 -0.62 10.33
CA LEU A 89 18.25 0.42 11.17
C LEU A 89 19.08 1.69 11.02
N GLY A 90 18.38 2.83 10.85
CA GLY A 90 18.98 4.13 11.07
C GLY A 90 19.50 4.27 12.51
N HIS A 91 20.06 5.43 12.85
CA HIS A 91 20.50 5.74 14.22
C HIS A 91 21.53 4.73 14.76
N GLU A 92 22.55 4.42 13.95
CA GLU A 92 23.68 3.54 14.34
C GLU A 92 23.21 2.13 14.75
N GLY A 93 22.25 1.57 14.02
CA GLY A 93 21.75 0.22 14.27
C GLY A 93 20.86 0.12 15.51
N ARG A 94 20.24 1.23 15.94
CA ARG A 94 19.39 1.27 17.14
C ARG A 94 17.95 1.62 16.78
N ILE A 95 17.03 1.13 17.59
CA ILE A 95 15.62 1.48 17.48
C ILE A 95 15.43 2.89 18.04
N GLN A 96 14.91 3.80 17.21
CA GLN A 96 14.50 5.13 17.67
C GLN A 96 13.17 5.01 18.44
N LEU A 97 13.24 4.92 19.76
CA LEU A 97 12.07 4.83 20.63
C LEU A 97 11.34 6.16 20.78
N VAL A 98 12.08 7.28 20.72
CA VAL A 98 11.54 8.62 20.90
C VAL A 98 11.50 9.33 19.56
N ILE A 99 10.27 9.53 19.05
CA ILE A 99 9.98 10.36 17.90
C ILE A 99 9.23 11.59 18.43
N PRO A 100 9.89 12.76 18.57
CA PRO A 100 9.31 13.91 19.28
C PRO A 100 7.93 14.34 18.76
N THR A 101 7.72 14.32 17.45
CA THR A 101 6.43 14.64 16.84
C THR A 101 5.32 13.68 17.26
N LEU A 102 5.62 12.39 17.43
CA LEU A 102 4.63 11.42 17.93
C LEU A 102 4.33 11.62 19.42
N LEU A 103 5.31 12.07 20.21
CA LEU A 103 5.09 12.40 21.62
C LEU A 103 4.23 13.67 21.77
N ASP A 104 4.37 14.64 20.87
CA ASP A 104 3.50 15.80 20.85
C ASP A 104 2.07 15.45 20.42
N GLU A 105 1.89 14.56 19.45
CA GLU A 105 0.56 14.02 19.09
C GLU A 105 -0.10 13.26 20.25
N LEU A 106 0.67 12.57 21.10
CA LEU A 106 0.12 11.89 22.27
C LEU A 106 -0.59 12.87 23.23
N LYS A 107 -0.07 14.09 23.39
CA LYS A 107 -0.71 15.14 24.20
C LYS A 107 -2.04 15.61 23.60
N VAL A 108 -2.15 15.62 22.26
CA VAL A 108 -3.41 15.94 21.57
C VAL A 108 -4.46 14.86 21.86
N LEU A 109 -4.05 13.59 21.90
CA LEU A 109 -4.95 12.47 22.19
C LEU A 109 -5.50 12.47 23.62
N GLU A 110 -4.79 13.06 24.59
CA GLU A 110 -5.27 13.20 25.98
C GLU A 110 -6.57 14.02 26.07
N ALA A 111 -6.81 14.94 25.13
CA ALA A 111 -8.07 15.69 25.06
C ALA A 111 -9.28 14.81 24.68
N GLY A 112 -9.03 13.56 24.25
CA GLY A 112 -10.06 12.62 23.83
C GLY A 112 -10.59 12.89 22.43
N PRO A 113 -11.48 12.01 21.93
CA PRO A 113 -12.06 12.18 20.61
C PRO A 113 -12.95 13.43 20.56
N ALA A 114 -12.78 14.24 19.51
CA ALA A 114 -13.72 15.33 19.24
C ALA A 114 -15.12 14.77 18.99
N ASN A 115 -16.11 15.22 19.77
CA ASN A 115 -17.50 14.91 19.48
C ASN A 115 -17.93 15.66 18.22
N ARG A 116 -18.15 14.92 17.13
CA ARG A 116 -18.61 15.47 15.84
C ARG A 116 -20.11 15.31 15.62
N ALA A 117 -20.82 14.68 16.57
CA ALA A 117 -22.26 14.53 16.48
C ALA A 117 -22.94 15.89 16.73
N ASN A 118 -24.01 16.15 16.00
CA ASN A 118 -24.88 17.30 16.22
C ASN A 118 -26.33 16.89 15.93
N SER A 119 -27.27 17.84 16.04
CA SER A 119 -28.69 17.56 15.80
C SER A 119 -29.02 17.14 14.37
N GLU A 120 -28.21 17.53 13.39
CA GLU A 120 -28.37 17.14 11.98
C GLU A 120 -27.72 15.78 11.68
N PHE A 121 -26.60 15.48 12.34
CA PHE A 121 -25.82 14.25 12.18
C PHE A 121 -25.57 13.58 13.55
N PRO A 122 -26.59 12.94 14.15
CA PRO A 122 -26.46 12.39 15.50
C PRO A 122 -25.73 11.05 15.55
N PHE A 123 -25.53 10.38 14.41
CA PHE A 123 -24.94 9.04 14.33
C PHE A 123 -23.52 9.06 13.76
N ALA A 124 -22.67 8.16 14.25
CA ALA A 124 -21.39 7.85 13.63
C ALA A 124 -21.59 6.81 12.51
N LEU A 125 -21.24 7.17 11.27
CA LEU A 125 -21.28 6.25 10.14
C LEU A 125 -19.95 5.47 10.02
N SER A 126 -20.00 4.16 10.28
CA SER A 126 -18.86 3.27 10.00
C SER A 126 -18.95 2.73 8.57
N ALA A 127 -18.30 3.42 7.63
CA ALA A 127 -18.25 3.04 6.22
C ALA A 127 -16.91 2.34 5.90
N GLY A 128 -16.97 1.14 5.33
CA GLY A 128 -15.77 0.39 4.93
C GLY A 128 -15.37 -0.74 5.88
N GLU A 129 -16.33 -1.29 6.60
CA GLU A 129 -16.11 -2.44 7.45
C GLU A 129 -15.58 -3.64 6.65
N ARG A 130 -14.44 -4.20 7.07
CA ARG A 130 -13.86 -5.38 6.42
C ARG A 130 -14.58 -6.65 6.84
N ARG A 131 -14.95 -7.45 5.84
CA ARG A 131 -15.60 -8.75 5.92
C ARG A 131 -14.90 -9.75 5.04
N ASP A 132 -15.15 -11.03 5.30
CA ASP A 132 -14.78 -12.16 4.42
C ASP A 132 -15.36 -12.02 3.00
N TYR A 133 -16.38 -11.19 2.80
CA TYR A 133 -17.05 -10.93 1.52
C TYR A 133 -16.98 -9.47 1.03
N THR A 134 -16.03 -8.68 1.54
CA THR A 134 -15.76 -7.31 1.03
C THR A 134 -14.37 -7.25 0.43
N ALA A 135 -14.25 -6.74 -0.81
CA ALA A 135 -12.97 -6.66 -1.51
C ALA A 135 -12.80 -5.29 -2.20
N ASN A 136 -13.11 -4.21 -1.47
CA ASN A 136 -13.11 -2.83 -1.96
C ASN A 136 -13.55 -2.74 -3.43
N THR A 137 -12.74 -2.15 -4.31
CA THR A 137 -12.94 -2.07 -5.76
C THR A 137 -12.07 -3.06 -6.53
N ILE A 138 -11.48 -4.05 -5.85
CA ILE A 138 -10.54 -5.02 -6.43
C ILE A 138 -11.29 -5.98 -7.36
N TYR A 139 -12.41 -6.53 -6.90
CA TYR A 139 -13.32 -7.32 -7.73
C TYR A 139 -14.43 -6.42 -8.28
N ARG A 140 -14.52 -6.33 -9.60
CA ARG A 140 -15.55 -5.53 -10.31
C ARG A 140 -16.80 -6.34 -10.65
N ASP A 141 -16.70 -7.67 -10.63
CA ASP A 141 -17.86 -8.56 -10.81
C ASP A 141 -18.68 -8.60 -9.52
N PHE A 142 -19.91 -8.10 -9.60
CA PHE A 142 -20.86 -8.11 -8.49
C PHE A 142 -21.19 -9.53 -8.01
N GLY A 143 -21.11 -10.54 -8.88
CA GLY A 143 -21.36 -11.96 -8.55
C GLY A 143 -20.39 -12.56 -7.52
N TRP A 144 -19.26 -11.89 -7.26
CA TRP A 144 -18.33 -12.26 -6.20
C TRP A 144 -18.96 -12.14 -4.80
N ARG A 145 -19.88 -11.18 -4.59
CA ARG A 145 -20.43 -10.87 -3.27
C ARG A 145 -21.60 -11.80 -2.91
N ARG A 146 -21.26 -13.05 -2.57
CA ARG A 146 -22.24 -14.13 -2.30
C ARG A 146 -23.09 -13.92 -1.04
N LYS A 147 -22.59 -13.16 -0.06
CA LYS A 147 -23.30 -12.82 1.18
C LYS A 147 -23.59 -11.32 1.17
N ASP A 148 -24.82 -10.96 1.52
CA ASP A 148 -25.25 -9.55 1.61
C ASP A 148 -24.93 -8.78 0.31
N PRO A 149 -25.44 -9.21 -0.86
CA PRO A 149 -25.06 -8.64 -2.16
C PRO A 149 -25.31 -7.12 -2.21
N ASP A 150 -26.41 -6.67 -1.63
CA ASP A 150 -26.87 -5.27 -1.67
C ASP A 150 -26.20 -4.36 -0.63
N GLY A 151 -25.51 -4.92 0.37
CA GLY A 151 -24.78 -4.12 1.37
C GLY A 151 -25.69 -3.46 2.38
N SER A 152 -26.44 -4.28 3.12
CA SER A 152 -27.37 -3.82 4.15
C SER A 152 -26.69 -2.92 5.20
N LEU A 153 -27.41 -1.87 5.60
CA LEU A 153 -27.06 -1.03 6.73
C LEU A 153 -27.34 -1.79 8.03
N ARG A 154 -26.45 -1.65 9.01
CA ARG A 154 -26.67 -2.15 10.38
C ARG A 154 -26.74 -0.99 11.34
N MET A 155 -27.62 -1.10 12.33
CA MET A 155 -27.83 -0.10 13.36
C MET A 155 -28.09 -0.80 14.70
N SER A 156 -27.88 -0.09 15.82
CA SER A 156 -28.33 -0.56 17.13
C SER A 156 -29.86 -0.77 17.11
N PRO A 157 -30.39 -1.86 17.71
CA PRO A 157 -31.83 -2.07 17.84
C PRO A 157 -32.55 -0.92 18.57
N ASP A 158 -31.91 -0.31 19.57
CA ASP A 158 -32.51 0.79 20.35
C ASP A 158 -32.62 2.08 19.51
N ASP A 159 -31.62 2.35 18.67
CA ASP A 159 -31.64 3.49 17.74
C ASP A 159 -32.69 3.27 16.65
N ALA A 160 -32.77 2.05 16.11
CA ALA A 160 -33.78 1.67 15.12
C ALA A 160 -35.20 1.82 15.68
N ALA A 161 -35.44 1.37 16.91
CA ALA A 161 -36.71 1.55 17.61
C ALA A 161 -37.06 3.02 17.83
N THR A 162 -36.07 3.84 18.21
CA THR A 162 -36.25 5.29 18.38
C THR A 162 -36.62 5.99 17.07
N LEU A 163 -36.06 5.52 15.94
CA LEU A 163 -36.37 6.02 14.60
C LEU A 163 -37.63 5.40 13.98
N GLY A 164 -38.19 4.35 14.60
CA GLY A 164 -39.34 3.62 14.07
C GLY A 164 -39.05 2.81 12.80
N ILE A 165 -37.81 2.37 12.60
CA ILE A 165 -37.38 1.56 11.45
C ILE A 165 -37.08 0.12 11.88
N SER A 166 -37.36 -0.84 11.00
CA SER A 166 -37.20 -2.28 11.24
C SER A 166 -36.31 -2.93 10.17
N THR A 167 -35.83 -4.15 10.46
CA THR A 167 -35.14 -4.97 9.46
C THR A 167 -35.99 -5.12 8.20
N GLY A 168 -35.38 -4.87 7.03
CA GLY A 168 -36.03 -4.85 5.72
C GLY A 168 -36.47 -3.46 5.25
N ASP A 169 -36.51 -2.46 6.14
CA ASP A 169 -36.89 -1.10 5.75
C ASP A 169 -35.77 -0.41 4.96
N GLN A 170 -36.17 0.47 4.04
CA GLN A 170 -35.24 1.35 3.33
C GLN A 170 -34.96 2.60 4.17
N ALA A 171 -33.69 2.82 4.49
CA ALA A 171 -33.21 4.01 5.19
C ALA A 171 -32.37 4.89 4.28
N ARG A 172 -32.57 6.21 4.35
CA ARG A 172 -31.69 7.20 3.71
C ARG A 172 -30.62 7.66 4.69
N ILE A 173 -29.38 7.33 4.39
CA ILE A 173 -28.21 7.81 5.12
C ILE A 173 -27.80 9.15 4.51
N THR A 174 -27.62 10.18 5.32
CA THR A 174 -27.18 11.51 4.87
C THR A 174 -25.98 11.97 5.70
N THR A 175 -24.96 12.50 5.02
CA THR A 175 -23.80 13.18 5.60
C THR A 175 -23.75 14.61 5.07
N ALA A 176 -22.79 15.41 5.56
CA ALA A 176 -22.58 16.77 5.06
C ALA A 176 -22.26 16.85 3.54
N THR A 177 -21.83 15.75 2.93
CA THR A 177 -21.34 15.74 1.54
C THR A 177 -22.16 14.84 0.60
N GLY A 178 -23.16 14.11 1.09
CA GLY A 178 -23.96 13.25 0.23
C GLY A 178 -25.03 12.42 0.95
N SER A 179 -25.77 11.64 0.16
CA SER A 179 -26.76 10.69 0.67
C SER A 179 -26.74 9.37 -0.09
N ALA A 180 -27.17 8.29 0.56
CA ALA A 180 -27.40 6.99 -0.06
C ALA A 180 -28.59 6.27 0.58
N TRP A 181 -29.27 5.42 -0.18
CA TRP A 181 -30.33 4.54 0.32
C TRP A 181 -29.80 3.14 0.57
N ARG A 182 -30.14 2.54 1.71
CA ARG A 182 -29.78 1.15 2.04
C ARG A 182 -30.91 0.48 2.82
N GLU A 183 -31.05 -0.82 2.60
CA GLU A 183 -31.92 -1.66 3.42
C GLU A 183 -31.29 -1.89 4.80
N LEU A 184 -32.09 -1.81 5.87
CA LEU A 184 -31.66 -2.11 7.22
C LEU A 184 -31.68 -3.63 7.47
N ARG A 185 -30.64 -4.15 8.13
CA ARG A 185 -30.58 -5.55 8.57
C ARG A 185 -30.34 -5.70 10.05
#